data_AF-F3C4L0-F1
#
_entry.id   AF-F3C4L0-F1
#
_cell.length_a   1.000
_cell.length_b   1.000
_cell.length_c   1.000
_cell.angle_alpha   90.00
_cell.angle_beta   90.00
_cell.angle_gamma   90.00
#
_symmetry.space_group_name_H-M   'P 1'
#
loop_
_entity.id
_entity.type
_entity.pdbx_description
1 polymer ?
#
loop_
_entity_poly.entity_id
_entity_poly.type
_entity_poly.pdbx_seq_one_letter_code
_entity_poly.pdbx_strand_id
1 'polypeptide(L)'
;MIALMVSGCSDKHTASVSAVRAVKVEAARAGEGTTVRFIGTVRQQERASLAFESAGTLTELRVDIGDAVEKDQVLASVDRQPAQLRLQE
;
A
#
# COMPACT_ATOMS: atom_id res chain seq x y z
N MET A 1 -24.11 88.64 43.42
CA MET A 1 -23.41 87.46 43.98
C MET A 1 -24.24 86.25 43.60
N ILE A 2 -23.74 85.45 42.66
CA ILE A 2 -24.45 84.35 41.98
C ILE A 2 -24.28 83.06 42.80
N ALA A 3 -25.38 82.33 43.03
CA ALA A 3 -25.33 80.96 43.52
C ALA A 3 -26.04 80.06 42.49
N LEU A 4 -25.22 79.32 41.71
CA LEU A 4 -25.65 78.31 40.75
C LEU A 4 -25.97 77.01 41.51
N MET A 5 -27.23 76.57 41.47
CA MET A 5 -27.64 75.24 41.90
C MET A 5 -27.26 74.23 40.81
N VAL A 6 -26.22 73.42 41.04
CA VAL A 6 -25.90 72.26 40.20
C VAL A 6 -26.73 71.06 40.68
N SER A 7 -27.70 70.64 39.87
CA SER A 7 -28.33 69.33 39.99
C SER A 7 -27.49 68.29 39.24
N GLY A 8 -26.82 67.39 39.97
CA GLY A 8 -26.18 66.22 39.38
C GLY A 8 -27.22 65.13 39.12
N CYS A 9 -27.54 64.88 37.86
CA CYS A 9 -28.33 63.72 37.47
C CYS A 9 -27.45 62.48 37.59
N SER A 10 -27.71 61.63 38.57
CA SER A 10 -27.01 60.37 38.75
C SER A 10 -27.49 59.37 37.70
N ASP A 11 -26.79 59.32 36.57
CA ASP A 11 -26.95 58.23 35.62
C ASP A 11 -26.42 56.95 36.27
N LYS A 12 -27.37 56.06 36.57
CA LYS A 12 -27.15 54.78 37.22
C LYS A 12 -26.41 53.93 36.19
N HIS A 13 -25.08 53.87 36.31
CA HIS A 13 -24.26 53.00 35.49
C HIS A 13 -24.63 51.55 35.81
N THR A 14 -25.61 51.02 35.08
CA THR A 14 -25.95 49.61 35.13
C THR A 14 -24.73 48.89 34.57
N ALA A 15 -24.07 48.09 35.41
CA ALA A 15 -22.91 47.33 35.01
C ALA A 15 -23.23 46.57 33.73
N SER A 16 -22.65 47.04 32.62
CA SER A 16 -22.76 46.39 31.33
C SER A 16 -22.11 45.03 31.49
N VAL A 17 -22.92 43.97 31.55
CA VAL A 17 -22.42 42.60 31.43
C VAL A 17 -21.68 42.55 30.10
N SER A 18 -20.36 42.43 30.17
CA SER A 18 -19.50 42.36 28.99
C SER A 18 -20.03 41.25 28.09
N ALA A 19 -20.55 41.63 26.92
CA ALA A 19 -21.05 40.68 25.95
C ALA A 19 -19.88 39.78 25.53
N VAL A 20 -19.95 38.49 25.89
CA VAL A 20 -18.93 37.51 25.55
C VAL A 20 -18.80 37.49 24.03
N ARG A 21 -17.63 37.93 23.53
CA ARG A 21 -17.38 38.02 22.10
C ARG A 21 -17.20 36.61 21.54
N ALA A 22 -18.12 36.19 20.69
CA ALA A 22 -17.97 34.93 19.96
C ALA A 22 -16.76 35.00 19.04
N VAL A 23 -15.91 33.97 19.09
CA VAL A 23 -14.75 33.80 18.22
C VAL A 23 -14.84 32.46 17.51
N LYS A 24 -14.33 32.40 16.28
CA LYS A 24 -14.26 31.16 15.53
C LYS A 24 -13.14 30.29 16.09
N VAL A 25 -13.48 29.09 16.51
CA VAL A 25 -12.53 28.07 17.01
C VAL A 25 -12.64 26.82 16.15
N GLU A 26 -11.53 26.10 16.05
CA GLU A 26 -11.45 24.78 15.41
C GLU A 26 -10.73 23.84 16.37
N ALA A 27 -11.15 22.57 16.41
CA ALA A 27 -10.50 21.57 17.25
C ALA A 27 -9.21 21.09 16.57
N ALA A 28 -8.08 21.18 17.29
CA ALA A 28 -6.83 20.63 16.81
C ALA A 28 -6.95 19.10 16.65
N ARG A 29 -6.53 18.58 15.49
CA ARG A 29 -6.41 17.14 15.22
C ARG A 29 -4.94 16.80 15.04
N ALA A 30 -4.57 15.58 15.40
CA ALA A 30 -3.27 15.04 15.02
C ALA A 30 -3.18 15.03 13.48
N GLY A 31 -2.07 15.54 12.93
CA GLY A 31 -1.83 15.45 11.49
C GLY A 31 -1.66 13.99 11.09
N GLU A 32 -2.27 13.59 9.97
CA GLU A 32 -1.89 12.33 9.33
C GLU A 32 -0.44 12.47 8.86
N GLY A 33 0.41 11.52 9.25
CA GLY A 33 1.81 11.51 8.81
C GLY A 33 1.93 11.52 7.28
N THR A 34 3.08 11.92 6.77
CA THR A 34 3.31 12.02 5.33
C THR A 34 3.11 10.66 4.64
N THR A 35 2.10 10.54 3.79
CA THR A 35 1.92 9.37 2.92
C THR A 35 2.87 9.48 1.73
N VAL A 36 3.80 8.55 1.61
CA VAL A 36 4.76 8.49 0.49
C VAL A 36 4.29 7.43 -0.51
N ARG A 37 4.23 7.79 -1.79
CA ARG A 37 3.85 6.88 -2.87
C ARG A 37 5.03 6.66 -3.80
N PHE A 38 5.31 5.40 -4.09
CA PHE A 38 6.40 4.99 -4.98
C PHE A 38 5.83 4.35 -6.24
N ILE A 39 6.56 4.50 -7.34
CA ILE A 39 6.31 3.78 -8.58
C ILE A 39 7.25 2.58 -8.60
N GLY A 40 6.72 1.42 -8.94
CA GLY A 40 7.49 0.19 -9.06
C GLY A 40 6.88 -0.74 -10.08
N THR A 41 7.71 -1.63 -10.63
CA THR A 41 7.26 -2.69 -11.54
C THR A 41 7.41 -4.02 -10.85
N VAL A 42 6.36 -4.85 -10.89
CA VAL A 42 6.45 -6.23 -10.40
C VAL A 42 7.35 -7.02 -11.36
N ARG A 43 8.36 -7.70 -10.81
CA ARG A 43 9.17 -8.68 -11.54
C ARG A 43 8.99 -10.04 -10.90
N GLN A 44 8.95 -11.07 -11.74
CA GLN A 44 9.04 -12.44 -11.30
C GLN A 44 10.40 -12.65 -10.63
N GLN A 45 10.38 -13.12 -9.38
CA GLN A 45 11.59 -13.31 -8.58
C GLN A 45 12.47 -14.43 -9.14
N GLU A 46 11.87 -15.52 -9.61
CA GLU A 46 12.57 -16.73 -10.06
C GLU A 46 12.00 -17.23 -11.39
N ARG A 47 12.87 -17.46 -12.36
CA ARG A 47 12.53 -18.07 -13.65
C ARG A 47 13.33 -19.37 -13.78
N ALA A 48 12.63 -20.47 -14.02
CA ALA A 48 13.26 -21.76 -14.30
C ALA A 48 13.33 -21.96 -15.82
N SER A 49 14.54 -22.14 -16.35
CA SER A 49 14.75 -22.63 -17.71
C SER A 49 15.05 -24.12 -17.62
N LEU A 50 14.12 -24.95 -18.12
CA LEU A 50 14.22 -26.41 -18.05
C LEU A 50 14.78 -26.96 -19.36
N ALA A 51 15.70 -27.92 -19.26
CA ALA A 51 16.26 -28.66 -20.37
C ALA A 51 16.56 -30.09 -19.92
N PHE A 52 16.61 -31.03 -20.87
CA PHE A 52 17.05 -32.38 -20.59
C PHE A 52 18.58 -32.43 -20.46
N GLU A 53 19.08 -33.29 -19.57
CA GLU A 53 20.52 -33.48 -19.35
C GLU A 53 21.24 -34.08 -20.55
N SER A 54 20.53 -34.91 -21.33
CA SER A 54 21.08 -35.55 -22.53
C SER A 54 20.16 -35.32 -23.72
N ALA A 55 20.78 -35.29 -24.91
CA ALA A 55 20.04 -35.24 -26.16
C ALA A 55 19.28 -36.56 -26.38
N GLY A 56 18.05 -36.46 -26.88
CA GLY A 56 17.23 -37.62 -27.20
C GLY A 56 15.89 -37.22 -27.81
N THR A 57 15.11 -38.22 -28.20
CA THR A 57 13.78 -38.02 -28.78
C THR A 57 12.75 -37.85 -27.68
N LEU A 58 11.96 -36.77 -27.77
CA LEU A 58 10.84 -36.54 -26.87
C LEU A 58 9.78 -37.64 -27.07
N THR A 59 9.41 -38.32 -26.00
CA THR A 59 8.37 -39.37 -26.03
C THR A 59 7.01 -38.84 -25.58
N GLU A 60 7.00 -37.86 -24.68
CA GLU A 60 5.75 -37.29 -24.14
C GLU A 60 5.95 -35.85 -23.66
N LEU A 61 4.95 -34.99 -23.89
CA LEU A 61 4.80 -33.66 -23.29
C LEU A 61 3.45 -33.62 -22.56
N ARG A 62 3.47 -33.30 -21.27
CA ARG A 62 2.31 -33.42 -20.35
C ARG A 62 1.71 -32.07 -19.94
N VAL A 63 2.12 -31.00 -20.59
CA VAL A 63 1.73 -29.63 -20.25
C VAL A 63 1.54 -28.80 -21.50
N ASP A 64 0.64 -27.84 -21.40
CA ASP A 64 0.36 -26.84 -22.42
C ASP A 64 0.85 -25.44 -21.99
N ILE A 65 0.88 -24.53 -22.97
CA ILE A 65 1.29 -23.15 -22.73
C ILE A 65 0.25 -22.45 -21.84
N GLY A 66 0.71 -21.95 -20.70
CA GLY A 66 -0.12 -21.24 -19.73
C GLY A 66 -0.50 -22.06 -18.51
N ASP A 67 -0.16 -23.34 -18.49
CA ASP A 67 -0.42 -24.21 -17.34
C ASP A 67 0.38 -23.78 -16.11
N ALA A 68 -0.25 -23.90 -14.94
CA ALA A 68 0.43 -23.84 -13.66
C ALA A 68 1.04 -25.21 -13.35
N VAL A 69 2.27 -25.22 -12.85
CA VAL A 69 3.00 -26.46 -12.51
C VAL A 69 3.59 -26.38 -11.12
N GLU A 70 3.74 -27.53 -10.48
CA GLU A 70 4.31 -27.65 -9.14
C GLU A 70 5.73 -28.23 -9.18
N LYS A 71 6.46 -28.04 -8.08
CA LYS A 71 7.78 -28.63 -7.91
C LYS A 71 7.67 -30.16 -8.00
N ASP A 72 8.65 -30.78 -8.66
CA ASP A 72 8.76 -32.23 -8.86
C ASP A 72 7.69 -32.84 -9.79
N GLN A 73 6.86 -32.01 -10.44
CA GLN A 73 5.93 -32.45 -11.46
C GLN A 73 6.66 -32.85 -12.75
N VAL A 74 6.33 -34.02 -13.30
CA VAL A 74 6.84 -34.47 -14.59
C VAL A 74 6.16 -33.70 -15.71
N LEU A 75 6.92 -32.83 -16.39
CA LEU A 75 6.41 -32.02 -17.50
C LEU A 75 6.58 -32.70 -18.85
N ALA A 76 7.66 -33.46 -19.03
CA ALA A 76 8.03 -34.06 -20.30
C ALA A 76 8.94 -35.28 -20.10
N SER A 77 8.94 -36.22 -21.04
CA SER A 77 9.79 -37.41 -21.03
C SER A 77 10.54 -37.59 -22.34
N VAL A 78 11.78 -38.05 -22.26
CA VAL A 78 12.65 -38.42 -23.40
C VAL A 78 12.87 -39.93 -23.39
N ASP A 79 13.15 -40.51 -24.56
CA ASP A 79 13.46 -41.93 -24.70
C ASP A 79 14.64 -42.35 -23.80
N ARG A 80 14.39 -43.38 -22.99
CA ARG A 80 15.34 -43.90 -22.00
C ARG A 80 16.24 -45.00 -22.55
N GLN A 81 15.95 -45.57 -23.72
CA GLN A 81 16.75 -46.66 -24.30
C GLN A 81 18.25 -46.32 -24.39
N PRO A 82 18.66 -45.12 -24.89
CA PRO A 82 20.09 -44.78 -24.96
C PRO A 82 20.75 -44.63 -23.59
N ALA A 83 20.01 -44.23 -22.56
CA ALA A 83 20.53 -44.16 -21.20
C ALA A 83 20.69 -45.55 -20.58
N GLN A 84 19.76 -46.48 -20.84
CA GLN A 84 19.80 -47.84 -20.31
C GLN A 84 20.92 -48.68 -20.91
N LEU A 85 21.22 -48.51 -22.20
CA LEU A 85 22.32 -49.23 -22.87
C LEU A 85 23.67 -48.84 -22.27
N ARG A 86 23.89 -47.55 -21.96
CA ARG A 86 25.13 -47.06 -21.34
C ARG A 86 25.42 -47.60 -19.94
N LEU A 87 24.40 -48.08 -19.23
CA LEU A 87 24.58 -48.67 -17.90
C LEU A 87 24.94 -50.16 -17.95
N GLN A 88 24.82 -50.79 -19.12
CA GLN A 88 25.08 -52.22 -19.32
C GLN A 88 26.48 -52.49 -19.88
N GLU A 89 27.23 -51.44 -20.20
CA GLU A 89 28.66 -51.51 -20.54
C GLU A 89 29.51 -51.25 -19.30
#